data_AF-A0A067FND7-F1
#
_entry.id   AF-A0A067FND7-F1
#
_cell.length_a   1.000
_cell.length_b   1.000
_cell.length_c   1.000
_cell.angle_alpha   90.00
_cell.angle_beta   90.00
_cell.angle_gamma   90.00
#
_symmetry.space_group_name_H-M   'P 1'
#
loop_
_entity.id
_entity.type
_entity.pdbx_description
1 polymer ?
#
loop_
_entity_poly.entity_id
_entity_poly.type
_entity_poly.pdbx_seq_one_letter_code
_entity_poly.pdbx_strand_id
1 'polypeptide(L)' 'TKSVSVEFGRKKDPVICILLHPGTVDTDLSRPFQRNVPEGKLFTKEFSVQKLLNIINNIKSHDNGKFFAWDGQEIPW' A
#
# COMPACT_ATOMS: atom_id res chain seq x y z
N THR A 1 2.74 7.33 8.15
CA THR A 1 3.26 7.89 6.89
C THR A 1 3.18 9.41 6.83
N LYS A 2 2.02 10.03 7.15
CA LYS A 2 1.82 11.49 7.05
C LYS A 2 2.91 12.37 7.70
N SER A 3 3.34 12.08 8.94
CA SER A 3 4.38 12.89 9.60
C SER A 3 5.80 12.53 9.13
N VAL A 4 6.09 11.23 8.98
CA VAL A 4 7.43 10.77 8.58
C VAL A 4 7.81 11.22 7.16
N SER A 5 6.84 11.32 6.23
CA SER A 5 7.08 11.81 4.87
C SER A 5 7.56 13.26 4.83
N VAL A 6 7.13 14.10 5.79
CA VAL A 6 7.57 15.49 5.90
C VAL A 6 9.01 15.54 6.44
N GLU A 7 9.30 14.83 7.52
CA GLU A 7 10.62 14.85 8.16
C GLU A 7 11.71 14.27 7.25
N PHE A 8 11.41 13.17 6.55
CA PHE A 8 12.36 12.53 5.66
C PHE A 8 12.46 13.20 4.28
N GLY A 9 11.43 13.92 3.84
CA GLY A 9 11.47 14.71 2.62
C GLY A 9 12.35 15.97 2.71
N ARG A 10 12.68 16.44 3.92
CA ARG A 10 13.51 17.63 4.17
C ARG A 10 15.01 17.33 4.36
N LYS A 11 15.40 16.05 4.37
CA LYS A 11 16.80 15.65 4.54
C LYS A 11 17.61 15.90 3.26
N LYS A 12 18.94 15.96 3.40
CA LYS A 12 19.88 16.11 2.29
C LYS A 12 19.61 15.12 1.16
N ASP A 13 19.36 13.86 1.53
CA ASP A 13 18.92 12.80 0.63
C ASP A 13 17.43 12.53 0.89
N PRO A 14 16.51 13.10 0.09
CA PRO A 14 15.08 13.00 0.35
C PRO A 14 14.57 11.59 0.13
N VAL A 15 13.74 11.10 1.06
CA VAL A 15 13.09 9.78 0.96
C VAL A 15 11.60 9.96 0.69
N ILE A 16 11.07 9.15 -0.23
CA ILE A 16 9.62 9.08 -0.47
C ILE A 16 9.02 8.04 0.48
N CYS A 17 8.08 8.46 1.30
CA CYS A 17 7.34 7.58 2.20
C CYS A 17 5.88 7.46 1.74
N ILE A 18 5.41 6.24 1.49
CA ILE A 18 4.03 5.94 1.11
C ILE A 18 3.40 4.93 2.06
N LEU A 19 2.08 4.90 2.14
CA LEU A 19 1.32 3.83 2.81
C LEU A 19 0.67 2.95 1.74
N LEU A 20 0.65 1.63 1.95
CA LEU A 20 0.11 0.67 1.00
C LEU A 20 -0.95 -0.20 1.67
N HIS A 21 -2.15 -0.26 1.09
CA HIS A 21 -3.20 -1.19 1.48
C HIS A 21 -3.17 -2.41 0.55
N PRO A 22 -2.85 -3.62 1.05
CA PRO A 22 -2.65 -4.81 0.22
C PRO A 22 -3.95 -5.41 -0.35
N GLY A 23 -5.11 -4.91 0.07
CA GLY A 23 -6.39 -5.59 -0.08
C GLY A 23 -6.57 -6.64 1.03
N THR A 24 -7.55 -7.53 0.89
CA THR A 24 -7.67 -8.68 1.80
C THR A 24 -6.85 -9.84 1.24
N VAL A 25 -5.78 -10.21 1.94
CA VAL A 25 -4.81 -11.20 1.46
C VAL A 25 -4.93 -12.48 2.25
N ASP A 26 -4.99 -13.62 1.56
CA ASP A 26 -5.03 -14.94 2.17
C ASP A 26 -3.74 -15.27 2.94
N THR A 27 -3.82 -15.02 4.24
CA THR A 27 -2.76 -15.17 5.24
C THR A 27 -3.34 -15.74 6.52
N ASP A 28 -2.50 -16.32 7.38
CA ASP A 28 -2.93 -16.84 8.69
C ASP A 28 -3.59 -15.73 9.54
N LEU A 29 -3.09 -14.49 9.47
CA LEU A 29 -3.67 -13.33 10.12
C LEU A 29 -5.10 -13.05 9.64
N SER A 30 -5.32 -13.08 8.32
CA SER A 30 -6.62 -12.75 7.74
C SER A 30 -7.66 -13.85 7.89
N ARG A 31 -7.25 -15.12 8.06
CA ARG A 31 -8.11 -16.31 7.96
C ARG A 31 -9.40 -16.21 8.79
N PRO A 32 -9.38 -15.74 10.05
CA PRO A 32 -10.60 -15.59 10.85
C PRO A 32 -11.60 -14.56 10.30
N PHE A 33 -11.15 -13.65 9.42
CA PHE A 33 -11.92 -12.52 8.91
C PHE A 33 -12.39 -12.71 7.45
N GLN A 34 -12.10 -13.86 6.83
CA GLN A 34 -12.38 -14.09 5.40
C GLN A 34 -13.86 -14.38 5.08
N ARG A 35 -14.70 -14.71 6.09
CA ARG A 35 -16.09 -15.17 5.88
C ARG A 35 -16.96 -14.20 5.08
N ASN A 36 -16.73 -12.90 5.23
CA ASN A 36 -17.53 -11.86 4.59
C ASN A 36 -16.77 -11.15 3.45
N VAL A 37 -15.66 -11.70 2.99
CA VAL A 37 -14.90 -11.12 1.87
C VAL A 37 -15.69 -11.36 0.58
N PRO A 38 -16.00 -10.31 -0.21
CA PRO A 38 -16.70 -10.48 -1.46
C PRO A 38 -15.95 -11.42 -2.42
N GLU A 39 -16.69 -12.11 -3.28
CA GLU A 39 -16.10 -12.97 -4.30
C GLU A 39 -15.09 -12.19 -5.16
N GLY A 40 -13.92 -12.79 -5.40
CA GLY A 40 -12.82 -12.13 -6.13
C GLY A 40 -12.10 -11.01 -5.37
N LYS A 41 -12.41 -10.78 -4.09
CA LYS A 41 -11.71 -9.78 -3.23
C LYS A 41 -10.79 -10.40 -2.17
N LEU A 42 -10.70 -11.73 -2.11
CA LEU A 42 -9.66 -12.44 -1.36
C LEU A 42 -8.48 -12.73 -2.28
N PHE A 43 -7.34 -12.10 -2.03
CA PHE A 43 -6.17 -12.19 -2.89
C PHE A 43 -5.16 -13.21 -2.39
N THR A 44 -4.48 -13.88 -3.33
CA THR A 44 -3.24 -14.61 -3.03
C THR A 44 -2.15 -13.65 -2.56
N LYS A 45 -1.18 -14.14 -1.78
CA LYS A 45 -0.02 -13.34 -1.33
C LYS A 45 0.76 -12.78 -2.54
N GLU A 46 0.96 -13.62 -3.55
CA GLU A 46 1.73 -13.32 -4.77
C GLU A 46 1.09 -12.17 -5.54
N PHE A 47 -0.23 -12.23 -5.79
CA PHE A 47 -0.96 -11.15 -6.43
C PHE A 47 -0.82 -9.83 -5.67
N SER A 48 -1.04 -9.84 -4.35
CA SER A 48 -0.95 -8.63 -3.53
C SER A 48 0.46 -8.03 -3.58
N VAL A 49 1.50 -8.85 -3.40
CA VAL A 49 2.89 -8.40 -3.46
C VAL A 49 3.24 -7.84 -4.84
N GLN A 50 2.85 -8.50 -5.94
CA GLN A 50 3.08 -8.00 -7.29
C GLN A 50 2.45 -6.61 -7.50
N LYS A 51 1.22 -6.41 -7.01
CA LYS A 51 0.53 -5.13 -7.06
C LYS A 51 1.25 -4.04 -6.26
N LEU A 52 1.65 -4.35 -5.03
CA LEU A 52 2.38 -3.42 -4.18
C LEU A 52 3.76 -3.04 -4.74
N LEU A 53 4.51 -4.01 -5.26
CA LEU A 53 5.80 -3.75 -5.90
C LEU A 53 5.65 -2.90 -7.16
N ASN A 54 4.60 -3.13 -7.95
CA ASN A 54 4.32 -2.29 -9.10
C ASN A 54 4.08 -0.82 -8.70
N ILE A 55 3.38 -0.57 -7.59
CA ILE A 55 3.21 0.80 -7.07
C ILE A 55 4.58 1.38 -6.69
N ILE A 56 5.34 0.67 -5.85
CA ILE A 56 6.67 1.11 -5.38
C ILE A 56 7.60 1.45 -6.55
N ASN A 57 7.61 0.64 -7.61
CA ASN A 57 8.47 0.86 -8.77
C ASN A 57 8.07 2.07 -9.63
N ASN A 58 6.84 2.58 -9.49
CA ASN A 58 6.31 3.65 -10.34
C ASN A 58 6.09 4.98 -9.60
N ILE A 59 6.14 5.01 -8.27
CA ILE A 59 5.96 6.25 -7.48
C ILE A 59 6.97 7.35 -7.82
N LYS A 60 6.53 8.60 -7.66
CA LYS A 60 7.33 9.80 -7.89
C LYS A 60 7.34 10.71 -6.66
N SER A 61 8.18 11.74 -6.68
CA SER A 61 8.32 12.66 -5.54
C SER A 61 7.00 13.34 -5.13
N HIS A 62 6.10 13.61 -6.07
CA HIS A 62 4.78 14.19 -5.79
C HIS A 62 3.83 13.21 -5.07
N ASP A 63 4.19 11.93 -4.96
CA ASP A 63 3.42 10.91 -4.25
C ASP A 63 3.83 10.77 -2.78
N ASN A 64 4.82 11.54 -2.32
CA ASN A 64 5.29 11.49 -0.95
C ASN A 64 4.18 11.81 0.06
N GLY A 65 4.00 10.94 1.05
CA GLY A 65 2.99 11.05 2.09
C GLY A 65 1.62 10.47 1.74
N LYS A 66 1.43 10.01 0.50
CA LYS A 66 0.16 9.43 0.04
C LYS A 66 -0.07 8.01 0.56
N PHE A 67 -1.34 7.62 0.50
CA PHE A 67 -1.82 6.29 0.83
C PHE A 67 -2.45 5.67 -0.42
N PHE A 68 -2.00 4.49 -0.84
CA PHE A 68 -2.50 3.80 -2.03
C PHE A 68 -3.12 2.45 -1.68
N ALA A 69 -4.20 2.11 -2.39
CA ALA A 69 -4.70 0.75 -2.51
C ALA A 69 -3.85 -0.08 -3.50
N TRP A 70 -3.97 -1.41 -3.41
CA TRP A 70 -3.33 -2.38 -4.31
C TRP A 70 -3.60 -2.14 -5.81
N ASP A 71 -4.69 -1.48 -6.17
CA ASP A 71 -5.03 -1.13 -7.56
C ASP A 71 -4.44 0.20 -8.02
N GLY A 72 -3.69 0.89 -7.15
CA GLY A 72 -3.06 2.18 -7.42
C GLY A 72 -3.96 3.37 -7.12
N GLN A 73 -5.21 3.17 -6.67
CA GLN A 73 -6.06 4.28 -6.26
C GLN A 73 -5.52 4.92 -4.97
N GLU A 74 -5.53 6.25 -4.92
CA GLU A 74 -5.23 6.99 -3.69
C GLU A 74 -6.40 6.87 -2.71
N ILE A 75 -6.10 6.50 -1.45
CA ILE A 75 -7.06 6.40 -0.37
C ILE A 75 -6.98 7.69 0.47
N PRO A 76 -8.11 8.36 0.75
CA PRO A 76 -8.12 9.51 1.67
C PRO A 76 -7.78 9.08 3.09
N TRP A 77 -7.12 9.97 3.84
CA TRP A 77 -6.83 9.78 5.25
C TRP A 77 -8.07 9.84 6.14
#